data_AF-A0A1V4V251-F1
#
_entry.id   AF-A0A1V4V251-F1
#
_cell.length_a   1.000
_cell.length_b   1.000
_cell.length_c   1.000
_cell.angle_alpha   90.00
_cell.angle_beta   90.00
_cell.angle_gamma   90.00
#
_symmetry.space_group_name_H-M   'P 1'
#
loop_
_entity.id
_entity.type
_entity.pdbx_description
1 polymer ?
#
loop_
_entity_poly.entity_id
_entity_poly.type
_entity_poly.pdbx_seq_one_letter_code
_entity_poly.pdbx_strand_id
1 'polypeptide(L)'
;MYQSLKDLLVEFMSDAGYRLTSEETGELVFSAPERKARAFVATSVRSLDIDKCRGEQGEDVVALVPSGENLEPFMQFYQENGLKAEEREIQIWVTNMEKGSIDPFVGYTMDLDIYNQFENPRLAEMVRNNWSRRKQF
;
A
#
# COMPACT_ATOMS: atom_id res chain seq x y z
N MET A 1 6.79 4.31 -19.25
CA MET A 1 5.61 5.14 -18.89
C MET A 1 4.50 4.17 -18.57
N TYR A 2 4.09 4.10 -17.31
CA TYR A 2 3.10 3.15 -16.82
C TYR A 2 1.72 3.50 -17.36
N GLN A 3 0.99 2.51 -17.89
CA GLN A 3 -0.34 2.75 -18.49
C GLN A 3 -1.45 2.73 -17.43
N SER A 4 -1.21 2.13 -16.26
CA SER A 4 -2.16 2.07 -15.14
C SER A 4 -1.47 1.83 -13.80
N LEU A 5 -2.21 2.04 -12.69
CA LEU A 5 -1.77 1.68 -11.33
C LEU A 5 -1.40 0.19 -11.23
N LYS A 6 -2.14 -0.66 -11.96
CA LYS A 6 -1.92 -2.10 -12.00
C LYS A 6 -0.55 -2.43 -12.58
N ASP A 7 -0.22 -1.83 -13.72
CA ASP A 7 1.04 -2.12 -14.41
C ASP A 7 2.24 -1.69 -13.55
N LEU A 8 2.13 -0.53 -12.89
CA LEU A 8 3.14 -0.07 -11.94
C LEU A 8 3.33 -1.05 -10.78
N LEU A 9 2.25 -1.55 -10.19
CA LEU A 9 2.33 -2.52 -9.11
C LEU A 9 2.91 -3.86 -9.58
N VAL A 10 2.53 -4.34 -10.77
CA VAL A 10 3.07 -5.59 -11.32
C VAL A 10 4.56 -5.50 -11.57
N GLU A 11 5.05 -4.38 -12.12
CA GLU A 11 6.49 -4.14 -12.32
C GLU A 11 7.23 -4.05 -10.97
N PHE A 12 6.72 -3.23 -10.04
CA PHE A 12 7.27 -3.11 -8.69
C PHE A 12 7.39 -4.46 -7.97
N MET A 13 6.34 -5.28 -8.01
CA MET A 13 6.33 -6.61 -7.38
C MET A 13 7.27 -7.58 -8.12
N SER A 14 7.34 -7.50 -9.45
CA SER A 14 8.28 -8.31 -10.24
C SER A 14 9.73 -8.01 -9.86
N ASP A 15 10.08 -6.74 -9.66
CA ASP A 15 11.42 -6.32 -9.25
C ASP A 15 11.75 -6.76 -7.81
N ALA A 16 10.73 -6.90 -6.96
CA ALA A 16 10.82 -7.53 -5.64
C ALA A 16 10.84 -9.08 -5.68
N GLY A 17 10.87 -9.70 -6.87
CA GLY A 17 10.96 -11.15 -7.03
C GLY A 17 9.62 -11.90 -6.95
N TYR A 18 8.50 -11.19 -6.98
CA TYR A 18 7.17 -11.79 -7.01
C TYR A 18 6.68 -12.03 -8.43
N ARG A 19 5.73 -12.96 -8.58
CA ARG A 19 4.99 -13.16 -9.83
C ARG A 19 3.51 -12.99 -9.58
N LEU A 20 2.81 -12.35 -10.52
CA LEU A 20 1.36 -12.30 -10.53
C LEU A 20 0.80 -13.70 -10.78
N THR A 21 -0.11 -14.16 -9.91
CA THR A 21 -0.72 -15.50 -9.96
C THR A 21 -2.23 -15.48 -10.13
N SER A 22 -2.90 -14.40 -9.70
CA SER A 22 -4.32 -14.17 -9.94
C SER A 22 -4.57 -12.68 -10.15
N GLU A 23 -5.54 -12.37 -11.01
CA GLU A 23 -6.04 -11.02 -11.26
C GLU A 23 -7.57 -11.07 -11.35
N GLU A 24 -8.23 -10.39 -10.42
CA GLU A 24 -9.66 -10.16 -10.40
C GLU A 24 -9.96 -8.66 -10.41
N THR A 25 -11.24 -8.27 -10.44
CA THR A 25 -11.60 -6.85 -10.54
C THR A 25 -11.16 -6.09 -9.29
N GLY A 26 -10.08 -5.30 -9.42
CA GLY A 26 -9.53 -4.50 -8.34
C GLY A 26 -8.65 -5.28 -7.35
N GLU A 27 -8.31 -6.53 -7.65
CA GLU A 27 -7.56 -7.41 -6.76
C GLU A 27 -6.48 -8.20 -7.52
N LEU A 28 -5.29 -8.28 -6.93
CA LEU A 28 -4.12 -8.95 -7.51
C LEU A 28 -3.47 -9.84 -6.45
N VAL A 29 -3.09 -11.06 -6.83
CA VAL A 29 -2.38 -11.98 -5.94
C VAL A 29 -1.00 -12.27 -6.49
N PHE A 30 0.02 -12.00 -5.68
CA PHE A 30 1.42 -12.17 -5.98
C PHE A 30 2.03 -13.29 -5.16
N SER A 31 2.95 -14.05 -5.75
CA SER A 31 3.66 -15.12 -5.05
C SER A 31 5.17 -15.09 -5.35
N ALA A 32 5.95 -15.32 -4.30
CA ALA A 32 7.37 -15.66 -4.31
C ALA A 32 7.54 -17.02 -3.57
N PRO A 33 8.71 -17.69 -3.59
CA PRO A 33 8.86 -19.07 -3.12
C PRO A 33 8.26 -19.40 -1.74
N GLU A 34 8.35 -18.47 -0.79
CA GLU A 34 7.84 -18.63 0.59
C GLU A 34 6.92 -17.47 1.03
N ARG A 35 6.53 -16.60 0.10
CA ARG A 35 5.76 -15.39 0.42
C ARG A 35 4.60 -15.22 -0.55
N LYS A 36 3.51 -14.64 -0.05
CA LYS A 36 2.35 -14.25 -0.83
C LYS A 36 1.91 -12.86 -0.43
N ALA A 37 1.49 -12.08 -1.40
CA ALA A 37 0.92 -10.76 -1.15
C ALA A 37 -0.38 -10.61 -1.94
N ARG A 38 -1.39 -10.03 -1.30
CA ARG A 38 -2.68 -9.72 -1.91
C ARG A 38 -2.86 -8.21 -1.93
N ALA A 39 -3.03 -7.66 -3.13
CA ALA A 39 -3.15 -6.24 -3.33
C ALA A 39 -4.56 -5.85 -3.79
N PHE A 40 -5.13 -4.84 -3.15
CA PHE A 40 -6.41 -4.24 -3.47
C PHE A 40 -6.17 -2.86 -4.10
N VAL A 41 -6.59 -2.66 -5.35
CA VAL A 41 -6.39 -1.40 -6.07
C VAL A 41 -7.63 -0.52 -5.96
N ALA A 42 -7.48 0.64 -5.31
CA ALA A 42 -8.54 1.64 -5.22
C ALA A 42 -8.29 2.80 -6.19
N THR A 43 -9.37 3.47 -6.62
CA THR A 43 -9.28 4.65 -7.51
C THR A 43 -8.87 5.92 -6.77
N SER A 44 -8.97 5.93 -5.44
CA SER A 44 -8.54 6.99 -4.55
C SER A 44 -8.45 6.50 -3.11
N VAL A 45 -7.78 7.25 -2.24
CA VAL A 45 -7.79 6.98 -0.80
C VAL A 45 -9.19 7.10 -0.18
N ARG A 46 -10.09 7.93 -0.75
CA ARG A 46 -11.46 8.10 -0.26
C ARG A 46 -12.36 6.90 -0.55
N SER A 47 -12.07 6.18 -1.63
CA SER A 47 -12.82 4.98 -2.03
C SER A 47 -12.31 3.71 -1.37
N LEU A 48 -11.21 3.78 -0.61
CA LEU A 48 -10.61 2.62 0.02
C LEU A 48 -11.49 2.12 1.18
N ASP A 49 -11.94 0.87 1.07
CA ASP A 49 -12.72 0.18 2.08
C ASP A 49 -11.85 -0.88 2.77
N ILE A 50 -11.32 -0.53 3.95
CA ILE A 50 -10.43 -1.39 4.74
C ILE A 50 -11.12 -2.69 5.19
N ASP A 51 -12.45 -2.75 5.24
CA ASP A 51 -13.14 -3.99 5.61
C ASP A 51 -13.14 -5.03 4.48
N LYS A 52 -12.87 -4.60 3.24
CA LYS A 52 -12.73 -5.48 2.06
C LYS A 52 -11.29 -5.94 1.81
N CYS A 53 -10.30 -5.25 2.36
CA CYS A 53 -8.89 -5.64 2.25
C CYS A 53 -8.60 -6.82 3.19
N ARG A 54 -8.82 -8.05 2.73
CA ARG A 54 -8.62 -9.28 3.52
C ARG A 54 -7.77 -10.28 2.74
N GLY A 55 -6.73 -10.80 3.39
CA GLY A 55 -5.92 -11.90 2.88
C GLY A 55 -6.20 -13.21 3.60
N GLU A 56 -5.59 -14.27 3.08
CA GLU A 56 -5.51 -15.56 3.77
C GLU A 56 -4.36 -15.55 4.79
N GLN A 57 -4.35 -16.53 5.70
CA GLN A 57 -3.26 -16.66 6.67
C GLN A 57 -1.91 -16.82 5.96
N GLY A 58 -0.95 -15.96 6.30
CA GLY A 58 0.38 -15.94 5.70
C GLY A 58 0.49 -15.11 4.41
N GLU A 59 -0.56 -14.36 4.04
CA GLU A 59 -0.49 -13.37 2.96
C GLU A 59 -0.30 -11.96 3.53
N ASP A 60 0.66 -11.21 2.97
CA ASP A 60 0.74 -9.77 3.20
C ASP A 60 -0.42 -9.06 2.50
N VAL A 61 -1.15 -8.22 3.22
CA VAL A 61 -2.30 -7.48 2.66
C VAL A 61 -1.91 -6.05 2.35
N VAL A 62 -2.07 -5.67 1.08
CA VAL A 62 -1.71 -4.35 0.56
C VAL A 62 -2.93 -3.68 -0.05
N ALA A 63 -3.14 -2.41 0.27
CA ALA A 63 -4.07 -1.54 -0.43
C ALA A 63 -3.27 -0.49 -1.22
N LEU A 64 -3.45 -0.47 -2.54
CA LEU A 64 -2.79 0.48 -3.43
C LEU A 64 -3.74 1.62 -3.77
N VAL A 65 -3.27 2.85 -3.56
CA VAL A 65 -4.02 4.07 -3.90
C VAL A 65 -3.16 5.03 -4.73
N PRO A 66 -3.76 5.78 -5.67
CA PRO A 66 -3.04 6.85 -6.36
C PRO A 66 -2.67 7.99 -5.41
N SER A 67 -1.51 8.62 -5.61
CA SER A 67 -1.19 9.91 -4.99
C SER A 67 -2.24 10.95 -5.38
N GLY A 68 -2.57 11.84 -4.45
CA GLY A 68 -3.45 12.98 -4.72
C GLY A 68 -2.70 14.30 -4.65
N GLU A 69 -3.24 15.31 -5.33
CA GLU A 69 -2.72 16.69 -5.27
C GLU A 69 -2.88 17.31 -3.87
N ASN A 70 -3.88 16.84 -3.11
CA ASN A 70 -4.21 17.36 -1.80
C ASN A 70 -3.89 16.33 -0.71
N LEU A 71 -3.31 16.81 0.40
CA LEU A 71 -3.02 15.99 1.58
C LEU A 71 -4.27 15.70 2.43
N GLU A 72 -5.28 16.56 2.38
CA GLU A 72 -6.48 16.45 3.22
C GLU A 72 -7.19 15.09 3.14
N PRO A 73 -7.46 14.49 1.97
CA PRO A 73 -8.05 13.15 1.87
C PRO A 73 -7.24 12.08 2.60
N PHE A 74 -5.91 12.14 2.50
CA PHE A 74 -5.02 11.19 3.15
C PHE A 74 -5.00 11.38 4.67
N MET A 75 -4.99 12.63 5.13
CA MET A 75 -5.06 12.96 6.56
C MET A 75 -6.36 12.47 7.17
N GLN A 76 -7.49 12.76 6.53
CA GLN A 76 -8.81 12.32 6.98
C GLN A 76 -8.87 10.79 7.05
N PHE A 77 -8.43 10.12 5.98
CA PHE A 77 -8.38 8.67 5.95
C PHE A 77 -7.53 8.09 7.08
N TYR A 78 -6.32 8.63 7.32
CA TYR A 78 -5.43 8.14 8.37
C TYR A 78 -6.05 8.30 9.77
N GLN A 79 -6.74 9.41 10.02
CA GLN A 79 -7.42 9.64 11.30
C GLN A 79 -8.57 8.65 11.54
N GLU A 80 -9.32 8.33 10.49
CA GLU A 80 -10.50 7.46 10.57
C GLU A 80 -10.10 5.96 10.56
N ASN A 81 -9.08 5.58 9.79
CA ASN A 81 -8.79 4.18 9.46
C ASN A 81 -7.35 3.73 9.73
N GLY A 82 -6.42 4.64 10.03
CA GLY A 82 -4.99 4.29 10.18
C GLY A 82 -4.74 3.23 11.26
N LEU A 83 -5.31 3.42 12.47
CA LEU A 83 -5.19 2.45 13.55
C LEU A 83 -5.82 1.09 13.17
N LYS A 84 -6.99 1.13 12.53
CA LYS A 84 -7.71 -0.08 12.10
C LYS A 84 -6.91 -0.87 11.05
N ALA A 85 -6.21 -0.17 10.14
CA ALA A 85 -5.33 -0.80 9.17
C ALA A 85 -4.13 -1.45 9.87
N GLU A 86 -3.47 -0.75 10.79
CA GLU A 86 -2.34 -1.28 11.57
C GLU A 86 -2.72 -2.51 12.42
N GLU A 87 -3.85 -2.46 13.14
CA GLU A 87 -4.36 -3.57 13.97
C GLU A 87 -4.70 -4.82 13.14
N ARG A 88 -4.95 -4.65 11.85
CA ARG A 88 -5.26 -5.73 10.91
C ARG A 88 -4.09 -6.10 10.01
N GLU A 89 -2.91 -5.53 10.27
CA GLU A 89 -1.69 -5.76 9.49
C GLU A 89 -1.87 -5.41 7.99
N ILE A 90 -2.80 -4.49 7.68
CA ILE A 90 -3.04 -3.99 6.33
C ILE A 90 -2.07 -2.85 6.04
N GLN A 91 -1.29 -3.02 4.99
CA GLN A 91 -0.39 -1.99 4.49
C GLN A 91 -1.12 -1.15 3.45
N ILE A 92 -0.94 0.17 3.48
CA ILE A 92 -1.51 1.08 2.49
C ILE A 92 -0.36 1.76 1.78
N TRP A 93 -0.29 1.58 0.47
CA TRP A 93 0.76 2.12 -0.37
C TRP A 93 0.20 3.17 -1.32
N VAL A 94 1.00 4.20 -1.57
CA VAL A 94 0.65 5.31 -2.44
C VAL A 94 1.54 5.26 -3.66
N THR A 95 0.95 5.36 -4.85
CA THR A 95 1.69 5.42 -6.10
C THR A 95 1.90 6.85 -6.56
N ASN A 96 3.08 7.18 -7.07
CA ASN A 96 3.30 8.36 -7.90
C ASN A 96 3.45 7.93 -9.36
N MET A 97 2.41 8.14 -10.16
CA MET A 97 2.40 7.72 -11.57
C MET A 97 3.35 8.54 -12.46
N GLU A 98 3.62 9.79 -12.10
CA GLU A 98 4.54 10.66 -12.85
C GLU A 98 5.99 10.19 -12.69
N LYS A 99 6.36 9.82 -11.45
CA LYS A 99 7.69 9.30 -11.11
C LYS A 99 7.82 7.81 -11.37
N GLY A 100 6.71 7.07 -11.40
CA GLY A 100 6.72 5.63 -11.48
C GLY A 100 7.18 4.95 -10.19
N SER A 101 6.76 5.47 -9.04
CA SER A 101 7.16 4.98 -7.72
C SER A 101 5.98 4.57 -6.86
N ILE A 102 6.26 3.73 -5.87
CA ILE A 102 5.33 3.29 -4.83
C ILE A 102 6.02 3.54 -3.49
N ASP A 103 5.27 4.05 -2.51
CA ASP A 103 5.76 4.29 -1.15
C ASP A 103 4.74 3.84 -0.10
N PRO A 104 5.20 3.38 1.09
CA PRO A 104 4.31 3.00 2.17
C PRO A 104 3.72 4.25 2.84
N PHE A 105 2.40 4.28 3.01
CA PHE A 105 1.68 5.36 3.69
C PHE A 105 1.15 4.95 5.08
N VAL A 106 0.66 3.72 5.23
CA VAL A 106 0.28 3.12 6.51
C VAL A 106 0.83 1.70 6.58
N GLY A 107 1.25 1.29 7.79
CA GLY A 107 1.88 0.00 8.00
C GLY A 107 3.31 -0.06 7.46
N TYR A 108 3.92 -1.23 7.56
CA TYR A 108 5.24 -1.51 7.04
C TYR A 108 5.32 -2.98 6.63
N THR A 109 6.19 -3.28 5.67
CA THR A 109 6.52 -4.65 5.30
C THR A 109 7.74 -5.12 6.08
N MET A 110 7.77 -6.41 6.45
CA MET A 110 9.01 -7.07 6.90
C MET A 110 9.78 -7.70 5.73
N ASP A 111 9.19 -7.70 4.53
CA ASP A 111 9.83 -8.18 3.33
C ASP A 111 10.86 -7.15 2.82
N LEU A 112 12.15 -7.49 2.97
CA LEU A 112 13.25 -6.63 2.53
C LEU A 112 13.30 -6.44 1.01
N ASP A 113 12.82 -7.40 0.22
CA ASP A 113 12.83 -7.28 -1.24
C ASP A 113 11.82 -6.22 -1.69
N ILE A 114 10.63 -6.20 -1.08
CA ILE A 114 9.63 -5.14 -1.26
C ILE A 114 10.14 -3.82 -0.69
N TYR A 115 10.67 -3.83 0.54
CA TYR A 115 11.14 -2.62 1.22
C TYR A 115 12.17 -1.85 0.39
N ASN A 116 13.07 -2.56 -0.28
CA ASN A 116 14.13 -1.97 -1.09
C ASN A 116 13.63 -1.38 -2.42
N GLN A 117 12.40 -1.68 -2.86
CA GLN A 117 11.82 -1.09 -4.07
C GLN A 117 11.14 0.27 -3.82
N PHE A 118 10.80 0.61 -2.57
CA PHE A 118 10.16 1.89 -2.27
C PHE A 118 11.10 3.07 -2.56
N GLU A 119 10.56 4.19 -3.09
CA GLU A 119 11.35 5.42 -3.31
C GLU A 119 11.72 6.08 -1.95
N ASN A 120 10.78 6.05 -1.01
CA ASN A 120 10.87 6.53 0.35
C ASN A 120 10.21 5.52 1.32
N PRO A 121 10.93 4.45 1.70
CA PRO A 121 10.40 3.44 2.62
C PRO A 121 10.04 3.97 4.02
N ARG A 122 10.48 5.18 4.38
CA ARG A 122 10.20 5.80 5.69
C ARG A 122 8.93 6.65 5.70
N LEU A 123 8.21 6.76 4.58
CA LEU A 123 7.04 7.62 4.49
C LEU A 123 5.97 7.28 5.54
N ALA A 124 5.62 6.01 5.70
CA ALA A 124 4.65 5.57 6.71
C ALA A 124 5.09 5.92 8.14
N GLU A 125 6.39 5.79 8.45
CA GLU A 125 6.95 6.18 9.75
C GLU A 125 6.82 7.69 9.97
N MET A 126 7.12 8.50 8.95
CA MET A 126 6.98 9.96 9.00
C MET A 126 5.52 10.38 9.22
N VAL A 127 4.57 9.73 8.55
CA VAL A 127 3.13 9.96 8.72
C VAL A 127 2.72 9.60 10.15
N ARG A 128 3.09 8.41 10.63
CA ARG A 128 2.77 7.97 11.99
C ARG A 128 3.33 8.91 13.07
N ASN A 129 4.59 9.30 12.95
CA ASN A 129 5.27 10.16 13.93
C ASN A 129 4.68 11.56 14.00
N ASN A 130 4.41 12.18 12.85
CA ASN A 130 3.87 13.53 12.81
C ASN A 130 2.41 13.59 13.32
N TRP A 131 1.62 12.52 13.12
CA TRP A 131 0.20 12.50 13.51
C TRP A 131 -0.02 11.99 14.93
N SER A 132 0.86 11.11 15.43
CA SER A 132 0.88 10.75 16.86
C SER A 132 1.19 11.97 17.75
N ARG A 133 2.02 12.91 17.27
CA ARG A 133 2.33 14.16 17.98
C ARG A 133 1.15 15.14 18.05
N ARG A 134 0.25 15.13 17.05
CA ARG A 134 -0.95 16.01 17.05
C ARG A 134 -2.05 15.56 18.00
N LYS A 135 -2.02 14.32 18.51
CA LYS A 135 -2.96 13.84 19.56
C LYS A 135 -2.62 14.32 20.98
N GLN A 136 -1.51 15.05 21.17
CA GLN A 136 -1.03 15.52 22.49
C GLN A 136 -1.32 17.01 22.76
N PHE A 137 -2.13 17.68 21.93
CA PHE A 137 -2.55 19.07 22.13
C PHE A 137 -4.07 19.18 22.08
#